data_AF-A0AA39UIW9-F1
#
_entry.id   AF-A0AA39UIW9-F1
#
_cell.length_a   1.000
_cell.length_b   1.000
_cell.length_c   1.000
_cell.angle_alpha   90.00
_cell.angle_beta   90.00
_cell.angle_gamma   90.00
#
_symmetry.space_group_name_H-M   'P 1'
#
loop_
_entity.id
_entity.type
_entity.pdbx_description
1 polymer ?
#
loop_
_entity_poly.entity_id
_entity_poly.type
_entity_poly.pdbx_seq_one_letter_code
_entity_poly.pdbx_strand_id
1 'polypeptide(L)'
;MEVTCHLIVSFAFYALSLTTTMLSSLSFALIFMVGLISAQFNFFDGMFRQQEQHQPSGASQWAAHSEGISCNRYLCPGTLECVKAPRECPCPNVEDIKCIIPDVDSRDGATVVCVRGQNECADVERLSKKHWM
;
A
#
# COMPACT_ATOMS: atom_id res chain seq x y z
N MET A 1 -52.07 43.03 -36.53
CA MET A 1 -51.68 42.18 -35.37
C MET A 1 -51.29 40.76 -35.77
N GLU A 2 -51.71 40.23 -36.93
CA GLU A 2 -51.39 38.85 -37.34
C GLU A 2 -49.91 38.62 -37.71
N VAL A 3 -49.26 39.58 -38.38
CA VAL A 3 -47.86 39.44 -38.83
C VAL A 3 -46.88 39.36 -37.65
N THR A 4 -47.13 40.12 -36.58
CA THR A 4 -46.30 40.13 -35.37
C THR A 4 -46.37 38.80 -34.62
N CYS A 5 -47.54 38.14 -34.62
CA CYS A 5 -47.74 36.84 -33.98
C CYS A 5 -46.95 35.73 -34.72
N HIS A 6 -46.97 35.74 -36.06
CA HIS A 6 -46.24 34.78 -36.89
C HIS A 6 -44.71 34.88 -36.75
N LEU A 7 -44.17 36.11 -36.62
CA LEU A 7 -42.74 36.30 -36.37
C LEU A 7 -42.33 35.79 -34.98
N ILE A 8 -43.12 36.02 -33.94
CA ILE A 8 -42.80 35.59 -32.57
C ILE A 8 -42.81 34.06 -32.44
N VAL A 9 -43.80 33.39 -33.03
CA VAL A 9 -43.89 31.92 -33.04
C VAL A 9 -42.73 31.31 -33.81
N SER A 10 -42.34 31.92 -34.94
CA SER A 10 -41.17 31.47 -35.70
C SER A 10 -39.87 31.64 -34.91
N PHE A 11 -39.69 32.79 -34.24
CA PHE A 11 -38.49 33.06 -33.43
C PHE A 11 -38.38 32.12 -32.23
N ALA A 12 -39.50 31.82 -31.57
CA ALA A 12 -39.56 30.85 -30.47
C ALA A 12 -39.22 29.43 -30.94
N PHE A 13 -39.69 29.02 -32.12
CA PHE A 13 -39.39 27.72 -32.71
C PHE A 13 -37.91 27.59 -33.11
N TYR A 14 -37.32 28.66 -33.68
CA TYR A 14 -35.88 28.72 -33.97
C TYR A 14 -35.02 28.72 -32.69
N ALA A 15 -35.41 29.44 -31.65
CA ALA A 15 -34.70 29.41 -30.37
C ALA A 15 -34.76 28.04 -29.69
N LEU A 16 -35.89 27.34 -29.78
CA LEU A 16 -36.06 25.99 -29.24
C LEU A 16 -35.26 24.94 -30.05
N SER A 17 -35.18 25.09 -31.38
CA SER A 17 -34.35 24.22 -32.21
C SER A 17 -32.85 24.47 -32.02
N LEU A 18 -32.41 25.73 -31.84
CA LEU A 18 -31.02 26.04 -31.53
C LEU A 18 -30.59 25.52 -30.15
N THR A 19 -31.45 25.62 -29.13
CA THR A 19 -31.12 25.12 -27.79
C THR A 19 -31.07 23.60 -27.72
N THR A 20 -31.97 22.90 -28.42
CA THR A 20 -31.98 21.43 -28.50
C THR A 20 -30.76 20.88 -29.26
N THR A 21 -30.36 21.52 -30.36
CA THR A 21 -29.15 21.15 -31.13
C THR A 21 -27.85 21.39 -30.36
N MET A 22 -27.78 22.46 -29.55
CA MET A 22 -26.64 22.71 -28.66
C MET A 22 -26.55 21.65 -27.55
N LEU A 23 -27.69 21.29 -26.93
CA LEU A 23 -27.73 20.30 -25.85
C LEU A 23 -27.40 18.88 -26.37
N SER A 24 -27.88 18.51 -27.56
CA SER A 24 -27.56 17.22 -28.19
C SER A 24 -26.08 17.12 -28.56
N SER A 25 -25.51 18.18 -29.11
CA SER A 25 -24.08 18.23 -29.48
C SER A 25 -23.18 18.12 -28.25
N LEU A 26 -23.53 18.83 -27.17
CA LEU A 26 -22.82 18.75 -25.90
C LEU A 26 -22.88 17.34 -25.30
N SER A 27 -24.05 16.71 -25.33
CA SER A 27 -24.24 15.35 -24.83
C SER A 27 -23.43 14.33 -25.64
N PHE A 28 -23.39 14.46 -26.96
CA PHE A 28 -22.62 13.57 -27.84
C PHE A 28 -21.11 13.71 -27.63
N ALA A 29 -20.61 14.94 -27.47
CA ALA A 29 -19.22 15.20 -27.11
C ALA A 29 -18.84 14.60 -25.74
N LEU A 30 -19.73 14.70 -24.74
CA LEU A 30 -19.51 14.14 -23.41
C LEU A 30 -19.41 12.60 -23.44
N ILE A 31 -20.30 11.94 -24.19
CA ILE A 31 -20.29 10.48 -24.38
C ILE A 31 -19.00 10.02 -25.08
N PHE A 32 -18.54 10.77 -26.09
CA PHE A 32 -17.31 10.44 -26.83
C PHE A 32 -16.07 10.56 -25.93
N MET A 33 -16.00 11.60 -25.10
CA MET A 33 -14.90 11.79 -24.14
C MET A 33 -14.85 10.68 -23.08
N VAL A 34 -16.00 10.19 -22.59
CA VAL A 34 -16.07 9.07 -21.64
C VAL A 34 -15.56 7.76 -22.28
N GLY A 35 -15.88 7.52 -23.56
CA GLY A 35 -15.38 6.35 -24.29
C GLY A 35 -13.86 6.32 -24.52
N LEU A 36 -13.20 7.49 -24.55
CA LEU A 36 -11.74 7.57 -24.66
C LEU A 36 -11.02 7.21 -23.35
N ILE A 37 -11.68 7.34 -22.20
CA ILE A 37 -11.10 7.05 -20.87
C ILE A 37 -11.04 5.54 -20.59
N SER A 38 -11.91 4.73 -21.22
CA SER A 38 -12.01 3.29 -20.94
C SER A 38 -10.83 2.43 -21.42
N ALA A 39 -9.85 2.98 -22.14
CA ALA A 39 -8.70 2.21 -22.65
C ALA A 39 -7.49 2.17 -21.70
N GLN A 40 -7.42 3.02 -20.66
CA GLN A 40 -6.23 3.14 -19.80
C GLN A 40 -6.26 2.25 -18.55
N PHE A 41 -7.39 1.62 -18.21
CA PHE A 41 -7.51 0.76 -17.02
C PHE A 41 -7.46 -0.74 -17.31
N ASN A 42 -7.34 -1.15 -18.58
CA ASN A 42 -7.19 -2.56 -18.96
C ASN A 42 -5.81 -3.16 -18.56
N PHE A 43 -4.92 -2.35 -17.97
CA PHE A 43 -3.66 -2.82 -17.40
C PHE A 43 -3.87 -3.74 -16.19
N PHE A 44 -4.90 -3.48 -15.37
CA PHE A 44 -5.13 -4.25 -14.14
C PHE A 44 -5.69 -5.65 -14.41
N ASP A 45 -6.55 -5.80 -15.42
CA ASP A 45 -7.18 -7.09 -15.74
C ASP A 45 -6.16 -8.15 -16.20
N GLY A 46 -5.13 -7.73 -16.93
CA GLY A 46 -4.01 -8.60 -17.34
C GLY A 46 -3.04 -8.93 -16.21
N MET A 47 -2.86 -8.04 -15.23
CA MET A 47 -1.91 -8.22 -14.13
C MET A 47 -2.42 -9.22 -13.07
N PHE A 48 -3.73 -9.28 -12.83
CA PHE A 48 -4.33 -10.21 -11.86
C PHE A 48 -4.29 -11.69 -12.32
N ARG A 49 -4.20 -11.97 -13.63
CA ARG A 49 -4.13 -13.37 -14.12
C ARG A 49 -2.72 -13.95 -14.11
N GLN A 50 -1.68 -13.18 -13.83
CA GLN A 50 -0.29 -13.66 -13.74
C GLN A 50 0.27 -13.70 -12.31
N GLN A 51 -0.54 -13.43 -11.29
CA GLN A 51 -0.10 -13.35 -9.89
C GLN A 51 -0.13 -14.65 -9.09
N GLU A 52 -0.17 -15.84 -9.71
CA GLU A 52 0.07 -17.11 -8.96
C GLU A 52 1.54 -17.33 -8.58
N GLN A 53 2.44 -16.40 -8.94
CA GLN A 53 3.83 -16.43 -8.50
C GLN A 53 4.19 -15.20 -7.66
N HIS A 54 3.24 -14.70 -6.86
CA HIS A 54 3.55 -13.77 -5.78
C HIS A 54 4.36 -14.51 -4.72
N GLN A 55 5.68 -14.34 -4.77
CA GLN A 55 6.56 -14.47 -3.61
C GLN A 55 5.87 -13.72 -2.47
N PRO A 56 5.36 -14.41 -1.44
CA PRO A 56 4.52 -13.73 -0.46
C PRO A 56 5.38 -12.67 0.22
N SER A 57 4.93 -11.42 0.21
CA SER A 57 5.57 -10.31 0.93
C SER A 57 5.88 -10.80 2.34
N GLY A 58 7.08 -10.57 2.88
CA GLY A 58 7.56 -11.24 4.11
C GLY A 58 6.49 -11.39 5.19
N ALA A 59 5.70 -10.35 5.47
CA ALA A 59 4.59 -10.38 6.42
C ALA A 59 3.54 -11.51 6.22
N SER A 60 3.22 -11.88 4.98
CA SER A 60 2.27 -12.95 4.66
C SER A 60 2.86 -14.36 4.83
N GLN A 61 4.15 -14.57 4.54
CA GLN A 61 4.83 -15.83 4.90
C GLN A 61 4.84 -15.99 6.42
N TRP A 62 5.10 -14.89 7.11
CA TRP A 62 5.16 -14.86 8.56
C TRP A 62 3.84 -15.18 9.25
N ALA A 63 2.74 -14.61 8.76
CA ALA A 63 1.40 -14.95 9.24
C ALA A 63 1.16 -16.47 9.15
N ALA A 64 1.39 -17.08 7.98
CA ALA A 64 1.21 -18.51 7.78
C ALA A 64 2.08 -19.40 8.71
N HIS A 65 3.34 -19.00 8.96
CA HIS A 65 4.24 -19.76 9.83
C HIS A 65 3.94 -19.59 11.32
N SER A 66 3.46 -18.41 11.73
CA SER A 66 3.10 -18.13 13.12
C SER A 66 1.77 -18.77 13.55
N GLU A 67 0.81 -18.89 12.62
CA GLU A 67 -0.49 -19.53 12.87
C GLU A 67 -0.37 -21.01 13.30
N GLY A 68 0.70 -21.69 12.87
CA GLY A 68 0.97 -23.07 13.25
C GLY A 68 1.59 -23.26 14.65
N ILE A 69 1.97 -22.19 15.34
CA ILE A 69 2.75 -22.25 16.59
C ILE A 69 1.96 -21.67 17.75
N SER A 70 1.61 -22.51 18.73
CA SER A 70 0.97 -22.08 19.97
C SER A 70 1.99 -21.50 20.95
N CYS A 71 2.29 -20.20 20.81
CA CYS A 71 3.11 -19.43 21.76
C CYS A 71 2.28 -18.34 22.44
N ASN A 72 2.20 -18.36 23.78
CA ASN A 72 1.47 -17.35 24.58
C ASN A 72 2.37 -16.20 25.08
N ARG A 73 3.58 -16.11 24.54
CA ARG A 73 4.60 -15.12 24.94
C ARG A 73 5.10 -14.40 23.69
N TYR A 74 6.42 -14.29 23.51
CA TYR A 74 6.99 -13.67 22.33
C TYR A 74 7.49 -14.76 21.38
N LEU A 75 6.98 -14.76 20.14
CA LEU A 75 7.46 -15.66 19.08
C LEU A 75 8.59 -14.96 18.32
N CYS A 76 9.79 -15.53 18.37
CA CYS A 76 10.96 -14.97 17.74
C CYS A 76 10.82 -15.01 16.22
N PRO A 77 11.11 -13.90 15.54
CA PRO A 77 10.87 -13.83 14.13
C PRO A 77 11.77 -14.77 13.30
N GLY A 78 13.09 -14.61 13.38
CA GLY A 78 14.00 -15.38 12.54
C GLY A 78 14.07 -16.88 12.85
N THR A 79 13.71 -17.28 14.07
CA THR A 79 13.93 -18.66 14.57
C THR A 79 12.64 -19.41 14.92
N LEU A 80 11.49 -18.72 14.96
CA LEU A 80 10.19 -19.28 15.38
C LEU A 80 10.21 -19.87 16.81
N GLU A 81 11.11 -19.37 17.66
CA GLU A 81 11.26 -19.82 19.05
C GLU A 81 10.34 -19.04 20.00
N CYS A 82 9.69 -19.71 20.96
CA CYS A 82 8.83 -19.06 21.94
C CYS A 82 9.61 -18.66 23.20
N VAL A 83 9.85 -17.36 23.38
CA VAL A 83 10.65 -16.79 24.48
C VAL A 83 9.83 -15.83 25.35
N LYS A 84 10.36 -15.42 26.51
CA LYS A 84 9.62 -14.55 27.44
C LYS A 84 9.60 -13.08 26.97
N ALA A 85 10.68 -12.62 26.35
CA ALA A 85 10.85 -11.24 25.92
C ALA A 85 11.68 -11.18 24.63
N PRO A 86 11.50 -10.14 23.78
CA PRO A 86 12.24 -9.99 22.51
C PRO A 86 13.76 -10.07 22.67
N ARG A 87 14.29 -9.52 23.77
CA ARG A 87 15.73 -9.56 24.10
C ARG A 87 16.29 -10.98 24.25
N GLU A 88 15.44 -12.00 24.43
CA GLU A 88 15.85 -13.38 24.64
C GLU A 88 16.00 -14.15 23.33
N CYS A 89 15.56 -13.61 22.19
CA CYS A 89 15.64 -14.33 20.91
C CYS A 89 17.08 -14.69 20.52
N PRO A 90 17.32 -15.95 20.11
CA PRO A 90 18.62 -16.38 19.60
C PRO A 90 18.84 -15.88 18.16
N CYS A 91 20.11 -15.80 17.76
CA CYS A 91 20.46 -15.55 16.36
C CYS A 91 20.24 -16.82 15.53
N PRO A 92 19.80 -16.69 14.25
CA PRO A 92 19.52 -17.84 13.39
C PRO A 92 20.77 -18.65 13.07
N ASN A 93 21.94 -17.99 12.95
CA ASN A 93 23.22 -18.66 12.78
C ASN A 93 23.98 -18.66 14.10
N VAL A 94 24.58 -19.81 14.45
CA VAL A 94 25.34 -20.00 15.69
C VAL A 94 26.67 -19.26 15.72
N GLU A 95 27.18 -18.87 14.56
CA GLU A 95 28.41 -18.08 14.42
C GLU A 95 28.18 -16.58 14.60
N ASP A 96 26.91 -16.14 14.57
CA ASP A 96 26.57 -14.74 14.74
C ASP A 96 26.50 -14.40 16.24
N ILE A 97 27.04 -13.23 16.55
CA ILE A 97 27.04 -12.64 17.89
C ILE A 97 25.78 -11.79 18.03
N LYS A 98 25.09 -12.00 19.15
CA LYS A 98 23.87 -11.29 19.50
C LYS A 98 24.18 -9.94 20.16
N CYS A 99 23.82 -8.85 19.49
CA CYS A 99 23.87 -7.50 20.04
C CYS A 99 22.47 -7.08 20.52
N ILE A 100 22.38 -6.56 21.75
CA ILE A 100 21.12 -6.07 22.33
C ILE A 100 21.14 -4.55 22.30
N ILE A 101 20.22 -3.95 21.56
CA ILE A 101 20.00 -2.51 21.52
C ILE A 101 18.88 -2.21 22.51
N PRO A 102 19.16 -1.56 23.65
CA PRO A 102 18.14 -1.21 24.63
C PRO A 102 17.23 -0.13 24.06
N ASP A 103 15.91 -0.31 24.19
CA ASP A 103 14.94 0.74 23.89
C ASP A 103 14.86 1.74 25.06
N VAL A 104 14.65 3.02 24.76
CA VAL A 104 14.60 4.09 25.78
C VAL A 104 13.39 3.96 26.72
N ASP A 105 12.28 3.42 26.21
CA ASP A 105 10.99 3.44 26.91
C ASP A 105 10.65 2.16 27.68
N SER A 106 11.39 1.07 27.49
CA SER A 106 11.06 -0.19 28.14
C SER A 106 12.28 -1.05 28.46
N ARG A 107 12.37 -1.53 29.71
CA ARG A 107 13.47 -2.39 30.18
C ARG A 107 13.44 -3.81 29.61
N ASP A 108 12.27 -4.24 29.15
CA ASP A 108 12.04 -5.55 28.55
C ASP A 108 11.92 -5.50 27.02
N GLY A 109 11.76 -4.30 26.45
CA GLY A 109 11.87 -4.03 25.03
C GLY A 109 13.34 -3.83 24.66
N ALA A 110 13.85 -4.69 23.79
CA ALA A 110 15.14 -4.47 23.18
C ALA A 110 15.11 -5.01 21.76
N THR A 111 15.71 -4.24 20.85
CA THR A 111 15.95 -4.69 19.49
C THR A 111 17.19 -5.57 19.47
N VAL A 112 17.05 -6.80 18.97
CA VAL A 112 18.17 -7.73 18.83
C VAL A 112 18.71 -7.66 17.39
N VAL A 113 20.02 -7.47 17.26
CA VAL A 113 20.73 -7.48 15.99
C VAL A 113 21.82 -8.55 16.03
N CYS A 114 21.88 -9.38 15.01
CA CYS A 114 22.89 -10.43 14.86
C CYS A 114 23.99 -9.93 13.92
N VAL A 115 25.24 -10.02 14.38
CA VAL A 115 26.43 -9.58 13.62
C VAL A 115 27.45 -10.70 13.60
N ARG A 116 28.31 -10.76 12.58
CA ARG A 116 29.27 -11.86 12.46
C ARG A 116 30.62 -11.51 13.11
N GLY A 117 30.95 -10.23 13.22
CA GLY A 117 32.19 -9.75 13.83
C GLY A 117 32.05 -9.37 15.31
N GLN A 118 33.04 -9.70 16.14
CA GLN A 118 33.07 -9.34 17.57
C GLN A 118 32.97 -7.83 17.83
N ASN A 119 33.53 -7.00 16.94
CA ASN A 119 33.54 -5.55 17.11
C ASN A 119 32.32 -4.86 16.49
N GLU A 120 31.50 -5.58 15.71
CA GLU A 120 30.37 -4.99 14.98
C GLU A 120 29.23 -4.58 15.92
N CYS A 121 29.09 -5.21 17.09
CA CYS A 121 28.11 -4.76 18.09
C CYS A 121 28.37 -3.32 18.57
N ALA A 122 29.64 -2.92 18.70
CA ALA A 122 29.99 -1.55 19.09
C ALA A 122 29.61 -0.54 18.00
N ASP A 123 29.74 -0.92 16.74
CA ASP A 123 29.30 -0.11 15.61
C ASP A 123 27.77 0.02 15.56
N VAL A 124 27.05 -1.08 15.78
CA VAL A 124 25.59 -1.07 15.87
C VAL A 124 25.12 -0.15 17.00
N GLU A 125 25.72 -0.25 18.19
CA GLU A 125 25.38 0.61 19.33
C GLU A 125 25.71 2.09 19.06
N ARG A 126 26.83 2.37 18.39
CA ARG A 126 27.20 3.73 17.98
C ARG A 126 26.20 4.31 16.99
N LEU A 127 25.78 3.53 16.00
CA LEU A 127 24.77 3.94 15.00
C LEU A 127 23.40 4.12 15.65
N SER A 128 23.02 3.23 16.56
CA SER A 128 21.76 3.31 17.30
C SER A 128 21.74 4.45 18.31
N LYS A 129 22.87 5.02 18.73
CA LYS A 129 22.88 6.27 19.53
C LYS A 129 22.82 7.51 18.66
N LYS A 130 23.54 7.50 17.53
CA LYS A 130 23.62 8.64 16.61
C LYS A 130 22.27 9.00 15.98
N HIS A 131 21.45 8.00 15.65
CA HIS A 131 20.18 8.26 14.96
C HIS A 131 19.08 8.84 15.86
N TRP A 132 19.26 8.76 17.18
CA TRP A 132 18.28 9.20 18.18
C TRP A 132 18.71 10.49 18.91
N MET A 133 19.79 11.12 18.45
CA MET A 133 20.26 12.47 18.83
C MET A 133 20.05 13.43 17.66
#